data_AF-A0A1J5LNG7-F1
#
_entry.id   AF-A0A1J5LNG7-F1
#
_cell.length_a   1.000
_cell.length_b   1.000
_cell.length_c   1.000
_cell.angle_alpha   90.00
_cell.angle_beta   90.00
_cell.angle_gamma   90.00
#
_symmetry.space_group_name_H-M   'P 1'
#
loop_
_entity.id
_entity.type
_entity.pdbx_description
1 polymer ?
#
loop_
_entity_poly.entity_id
_entity_poly.type
_entity_poly.pdbx_seq_one_letter_code
_entity_poly.pdbx_strand_id
1 'polypeptide(L)'
;MHLVKATALSLALTAVAACEVTHDKTRDQHAGDGSNTHLSNMTAGIWVDPQGCEHWIIDDGLEGYADLRRTPDGKPVCNSPLPRNVATGPFKDGSSFPDSL
;
A
#
# COMPACT_ATOMS: atom_id res chain seq x y z
N MET A 1 38.25 -17.18 16.81
CA MET A 1 37.99 -15.76 17.19
C MET A 1 37.83 -14.84 15.98
N HIS A 2 38.62 -14.97 14.91
CA HIS A 2 38.47 -14.14 13.71
C HIS A 2 37.17 -14.40 12.92
N LEU A 3 36.73 -15.67 12.81
CA LEU A 3 35.44 -15.99 12.18
C LEU A 3 34.27 -15.33 12.91
N VAL A 4 34.18 -15.46 14.23
CA VAL A 4 33.09 -14.87 15.04
C VAL A 4 33.01 -13.34 14.88
N LYS A 5 34.16 -12.66 14.80
CA LYS A 5 34.22 -11.21 14.55
C LYS A 5 33.76 -10.85 13.14
N ALA A 6 34.15 -11.65 12.14
CA ALA A 6 33.72 -11.43 10.76
C ALA A 6 32.20 -11.63 10.61
N THR A 7 31.63 -12.69 11.21
CA THR A 7 30.18 -12.93 11.16
C THR A 7 29.40 -11.83 11.87
N ALA A 8 29.88 -11.36 13.02
CA ALA A 8 29.26 -10.24 13.74
C ALA A 8 29.30 -8.93 12.94
N LEU A 9 30.39 -8.67 12.21
CA LEU A 9 30.53 -7.47 11.37
C LEU A 9 29.61 -7.51 10.14
N SER A 10 29.49 -8.68 9.48
CA SER A 10 28.55 -8.86 8.36
C SER A 10 27.11 -8.65 8.79
N LEU A 11 26.71 -9.19 9.96
CA LEU A 11 25.36 -9.05 10.49
C LEU A 11 25.05 -7.59 10.88
N ALA A 12 26.03 -6.88 11.43
CA ALA A 12 25.91 -5.45 11.74
C ALA A 12 25.78 -4.59 10.48
N LEU A 13 26.52 -4.90 9.41
CA LEU A 13 26.42 -4.20 8.13
C LEU A 13 25.04 -4.40 7.47
N THR A 14 24.50 -5.62 7.50
CA THR A 14 23.14 -5.88 6.99
C THR A 14 22.05 -5.21 7.83
N ALA A 15 22.25 -5.08 9.15
CA ALA A 15 21.28 -4.45 10.05
C ALA A 15 21.15 -2.93 9.84
N VAL A 16 22.14 -2.28 9.22
CA VAL A 16 22.15 -0.82 8.97
C VAL A 16 21.85 -0.48 7.50
N ALA A 17 21.61 -1.48 6.64
CA ALA A 17 21.37 -1.31 5.20
C ALA A 17 19.94 -0.83 4.84
N ALA A 18 19.32 0.03 5.66
CA ALA A 18 17.94 0.50 5.46
C ALA A 18 17.82 1.77 4.57
N CYS A 19 18.95 2.35 4.11
CA CYS A 19 18.92 3.43 3.13
C CYS A 19 18.78 2.85 1.72
N GLU A 20 17.54 2.68 1.28
CA GLU A 20 17.21 2.31 -0.09
C GLU A 20 16.96 3.57 -0.96
N VAL A 21 17.00 3.38 -2.28
CA VAL A 21 16.68 4.45 -3.24
C VAL A 21 15.21 4.85 -3.07
N THR A 22 14.91 6.15 -3.11
CA THR A 22 13.51 6.61 -3.13
C THR A 22 12.84 6.24 -4.44
N HIS A 23 11.82 5.39 -4.38
CA HIS A 23 11.02 5.00 -5.53
C HIS A 23 9.87 6.00 -5.77
N ASP A 24 9.54 6.23 -7.05
CA ASP A 24 8.35 6.97 -7.44
C ASP A 24 7.07 6.24 -6.98
N LYS A 25 6.38 6.82 -5.99
CA LYS A 25 5.16 6.28 -5.37
C LYS A 25 3.88 6.60 -6.17
N THR A 26 3.99 7.31 -7.29
CA THR A 26 2.86 7.54 -8.19
C THR A 26 2.63 6.37 -9.15
N ARG A 27 3.62 5.48 -9.24
CA ARG A 27 3.59 4.27 -10.04
C ARG A 27 3.49 3.08 -9.11
N ASP A 28 2.66 2.13 -9.51
CA ASP A 28 2.78 0.79 -9.01
C ASP A 28 4.03 0.17 -9.64
N GLN A 29 5.00 -0.19 -8.79
CA GLN A 29 6.26 -0.79 -9.22
C GLN A 29 6.30 -2.31 -8.96
N HIS A 30 5.15 -2.87 -8.59
CA HIS A 30 4.80 -4.27 -8.41
C HIS A 30 5.96 -5.27 -8.20
N ALA A 31 6.10 -5.76 -6.96
CA ALA A 31 7.03 -6.81 -6.59
C ALA A 31 6.53 -8.20 -7.01
N GLY A 32 6.21 -8.41 -8.31
CA GLY A 32 5.66 -9.70 -8.74
C GLY A 32 5.37 -9.90 -10.23
N ASP A 33 4.80 -8.92 -10.94
CA ASP A 33 4.33 -9.08 -12.34
C ASP A 33 4.98 -8.12 -13.36
N GLY A 34 5.78 -7.15 -12.90
CA GLY A 34 6.44 -6.18 -13.77
C GLY A 34 5.53 -5.06 -14.30
N SER A 35 4.35 -4.87 -13.71
CA SER A 35 3.47 -3.71 -13.88
C SER A 35 4.22 -2.39 -13.61
N ASN A 36 3.91 -1.35 -14.39
CA ASN A 36 4.38 0.03 -14.18
C ASN A 36 3.24 1.04 -14.43
N THR A 37 2.07 0.70 -13.91
CA THR A 37 0.86 1.48 -14.11
C THR A 37 0.84 2.67 -13.15
N HIS A 38 0.42 3.84 -13.65
CA HIS A 38 0.25 5.01 -12.78
C HIS A 38 -1.02 4.82 -11.93
N LEU A 39 -0.94 5.11 -10.63
CA LEU A 39 -2.06 4.94 -9.70
C LEU A 39 -3.34 5.66 -10.18
N SER A 40 -3.21 6.76 -10.92
CA SER A 40 -4.36 7.48 -11.48
C SER A 40 -5.16 6.71 -12.54
N ASN A 41 -4.59 5.65 -13.09
CA ASN A 41 -5.23 4.81 -14.11
C ASN A 41 -5.89 3.58 -13.50
N MET A 42 -5.74 3.37 -12.19
CA MET A 42 -6.34 2.27 -11.44
C MET A 42 -7.68 2.71 -10.85
N THR A 43 -8.53 1.73 -10.56
CA THR A 43 -9.85 1.99 -10.02
C THR A 43 -9.82 1.89 -8.49
N ALA A 44 -10.07 3.01 -7.82
CA ALA A 44 -10.18 3.04 -6.36
C ALA A 44 -11.60 2.68 -5.89
N GLY A 45 -11.68 1.92 -4.80
CA GLY A 45 -12.89 1.78 -3.99
C GLY A 45 -12.85 2.67 -2.75
N ILE A 46 -13.83 2.47 -1.86
CA ILE A 46 -13.94 3.15 -0.57
C ILE A 46 -13.86 2.12 0.55
N TRP A 47 -12.88 2.27 1.42
CA TRP A 47 -12.83 1.62 2.71
C TRP A 47 -13.28 2.59 3.81
N VAL A 48 -14.15 2.15 4.70
CA VAL A 48 -14.58 2.94 5.87
C VAL A 48 -13.89 2.41 7.11
N ASP A 49 -13.13 3.27 7.79
CA ASP A 49 -12.42 2.92 9.02
C ASP A 49 -13.39 2.71 10.22
N PRO A 50 -12.92 2.18 11.36
CA PRO A 50 -13.75 2.02 12.55
C PRO A 50 -14.38 3.33 13.05
N GLN A 51 -13.73 4.46 12.81
CA GLN A 51 -14.15 5.81 13.17
C GLN A 51 -15.23 6.35 12.22
N GLY A 52 -15.42 5.72 11.05
CA GLY A 52 -16.46 6.03 10.09
C GLY A 52 -16.00 7.01 9.01
N CYS A 53 -14.69 7.15 8.83
CA CYS A 53 -14.08 7.99 7.82
C CYS A 53 -13.72 7.16 6.59
N GLU A 54 -13.89 7.78 5.42
CA GLU A 54 -13.67 7.15 4.13
C GLU A 54 -12.20 7.29 3.72
N HIS A 55 -11.67 6.19 3.19
CA HIS A 55 -10.35 6.11 2.60
C HIS A 55 -10.50 5.60 1.18
N TRP A 56 -9.76 6.21 0.25
CA TRP A 56 -9.51 5.59 -1.04
C TRP A 56 -8.71 4.33 -0.80
N ILE A 57 -9.08 3.24 -1.45
CA ILE A 57 -8.33 1.98 -1.41
C ILE A 57 -8.19 1.43 -2.83
N ILE A 58 -6.98 1.00 -3.15
CA ILE A 58 -6.64 0.20 -4.32
C ILE A 58 -5.89 -1.01 -3.81
N ASP A 59 -6.25 -2.17 -4.29
CA ASP A 59 -5.62 -3.44 -3.96
C ASP A 59 -5.26 -4.11 -5.27
N ASP A 60 -3.98 -4.06 -5.63
CA ASP A 60 -3.48 -4.71 -6.83
C ASP A 60 -2.95 -6.13 -6.53
N GLY A 61 -3.38 -6.74 -5.42
CA GLY A 61 -3.00 -8.09 -5.02
C GLY A 61 -1.89 -8.09 -3.97
N LEU A 62 -0.61 -7.96 -4.36
CA LEU A 62 0.47 -7.93 -3.37
C LEU A 62 0.63 -6.54 -2.74
N GLU A 63 0.38 -5.48 -3.50
CA GLU A 63 0.46 -4.09 -3.07
C GLU A 63 -0.93 -3.47 -2.82
N GLY A 64 -1.06 -2.79 -1.69
CA GLY A 64 -2.23 -1.99 -1.34
C GLY A 64 -1.89 -0.52 -1.20
N TYR A 65 -2.73 0.34 -1.77
CA TYR A 65 -2.65 1.79 -1.64
C TYR A 65 -3.87 2.32 -0.90
N ALA A 66 -3.64 3.20 0.07
CA ALA A 66 -4.72 3.88 0.76
C ALA A 66 -4.37 5.34 1.05
N ASP A 67 -5.34 6.23 0.91
CA ASP A 67 -5.27 7.60 1.40
C ASP A 67 -6.63 8.03 1.95
N LEU A 68 -6.59 8.94 2.91
CA LEU A 68 -7.78 9.51 3.49
C LEU A 68 -8.54 10.32 2.44
N ARG A 69 -9.81 9.98 2.24
CA ARG A 69 -10.65 10.75 1.33
C ARG A 69 -10.99 12.08 2.00
N ARG A 70 -10.74 13.17 1.28
CA ARG A 70 -10.93 14.54 1.79
C ARG A 70 -11.98 15.30 0.99
N THR A 71 -12.71 16.16 1.67
CA THR A 71 -13.55 17.20 1.06
C THR A 71 -12.65 18.29 0.44
N PRO A 72 -13.21 19.17 -0.41
CA PRO A 72 -12.43 20.26 -1.02
C PRO A 72 -11.77 21.23 -0.01
N ASP A 73 -12.30 21.33 1.21
CA ASP A 73 -11.70 22.09 2.32
C ASP A 73 -10.61 21.32 3.09
N GLY A 74 -10.21 20.14 2.59
CA GLY A 74 -9.12 19.33 3.13
C GLY A 74 -9.50 18.50 4.36
N LYS A 75 -10.77 18.53 4.79
CA LYS A 75 -11.24 17.73 5.92
C LYS A 75 -11.51 16.28 5.52
N PRO A 76 -11.35 15.33 6.43
CA PRO A 76 -11.73 13.95 6.18
C PRO A 76 -13.23 13.82 5.86
N VAL A 77 -13.58 12.99 4.89
CA VAL A 77 -14.97 12.58 4.68
C VAL A 77 -15.31 11.54 5.74
N CYS A 78 -16.15 11.89 6.72
CA CYS A 78 -16.56 11.00 7.80
C CYS A 78 -18.07 10.93 7.95
N ASN A 79 -18.53 9.98 8.78
CA ASN A 79 -19.93 9.56 8.91
C ASN A 79 -20.46 8.96 7.61
N SER A 80 -19.64 8.11 6.99
CA SER A 80 -20.00 7.43 5.75
C SER A 80 -21.31 6.63 5.92
N PRO A 81 -22.18 6.61 4.90
CA PRO A 81 -23.32 5.71 4.86
C PRO A 81 -22.91 4.26 4.55
N LEU A 82 -21.65 4.03 4.16
CA LEU A 82 -21.12 2.70 3.85
C LEU A 82 -20.77 1.92 5.13
N PRO A 83 -20.79 0.58 5.08
CA PRO A 83 -20.45 -0.26 6.23
C PRO A 83 -19.02 -0.03 6.70
N ARG A 84 -18.84 0.07 8.01
CA ARG A 84 -17.53 0.21 8.66
C ARG A 84 -16.73 -1.08 8.54
N ASN A 85 -15.41 -0.95 8.47
CA ASN A 85 -14.45 -2.04 8.30
C ASN A 85 -14.66 -2.85 7.01
N VAL A 86 -15.28 -2.26 5.99
CA VAL A 86 -15.56 -2.91 4.71
C VAL A 86 -15.06 -2.03 3.58
N ALA A 87 -14.35 -2.65 2.63
CA ALA A 87 -13.98 -2.03 1.36
C ALA A 87 -15.10 -2.28 0.34
N THR A 88 -15.53 -1.23 -0.34
CA THR A 88 -16.64 -1.23 -1.29
C THR A 88 -16.19 -0.69 -2.64
N GLY A 89 -16.80 -1.20 -3.72
CA GLY A 89 -16.43 -0.85 -5.09
C GLY A 89 -15.39 -1.79 -5.71
N PRO A 90 -14.95 -1.51 -6.94
CA PRO A 90 -14.06 -2.38 -7.71
C PRO A 90 -12.57 -2.12 -7.38
N PHE A 91 -12.22 -2.10 -6.09
CA PHE A 91 -10.86 -1.76 -5.63
C PHE A 91 -9.78 -2.78 -6.02
N LYS A 92 -10.19 -3.95 -6.54
CA LYS A 92 -9.34 -5.05 -7.04
C LYS A 92 -9.29 -5.14 -8.57
N ASP A 93 -9.91 -4.19 -9.25
CA ASP A 93 -10.00 -4.21 -10.71
C ASP A 93 -8.62 -3.96 -11.34
N GLY A 94 -8.25 -4.81 -12.29
CA GLY A 94 -6.93 -4.78 -12.94
C GLY A 94 -5.88 -5.73 -12.35
N SER A 95 -6.10 -6.28 -11.15
CA SER A 95 -5.14 -7.23 -10.56
C SER A 95 -5.22 -8.60 -11.20
N SER A 96 -4.04 -9.17 -11.49
CA SER A 96 -3.88 -10.55 -11.94
C SER A 96 -3.60 -11.53 -10.79
N PHE A 97 -3.40 -11.02 -9.57
CA PHE A 97 -3.08 -11.82 -8.39
C PHE A 97 -4.37 -12.22 -7.65
N PRO A 98 -4.60 -13.52 -7.45
CA PRO A 98 -5.80 -13.98 -6.76
C PRO A 98 -5.66 -13.86 -5.24
N ASP A 99 -6.66 -13.24 -4.62
CA ASP A 99 -6.83 -13.25 -3.16
C ASP A 99 -7.45 -14.57 -2.72
N SER A 100 -6.61 -15.56 -2.50
CA SER A 100 -7.02 -16.94 -2.19
C SER A 100 -7.35 -17.20 -0.71
N LEU A 101 -7.67 -16.15 0.06
CA LEU A 101 -7.87 -16.20 1.51
C LEU A 101 -9.28 -15.77 1.93
#